data_AF-A0A6L4AZB7-F1
#
_entry.id   AF-A0A6L4AZB7-F1
#
_cell.length_a   1.000
_cell.length_b   1.000
_cell.length_c   1.000
_cell.angle_alpha   90.00
_cell.angle_beta   90.00
_cell.angle_gamma   90.00
#
_symmetry.space_group_name_H-M   'P 1'
#
loop_
_entity.id
_entity.type
_entity.pdbx_description
1 polymer ?
#
loop_
_entity_poly.entity_id
_entity_poly.type
_entity_poly.pdbx_seq_one_letter_code
_entity_poly.pdbx_strand_id
1 'polypeptide(L)'
;MNEAAGFLQPLLGRALPWLYVDSKLWTVFGLLGNAVFSSRFVIQWLYSERRGKLLVPPVFWHLSFWGSLISLVYALHIDKLPIILSFAFLPFLYFRNLTLMRRGGGPADQG
;
A
#
# COMPACT_ATOMS: atom_id res chain seq x y z
N MET A 1 24.88 11.75 19.23
CA MET A 1 24.12 11.76 17.96
C MET A 1 22.67 11.60 18.35
N ASN A 2 21.83 12.62 18.16
CA ASN A 2 20.44 12.58 18.61
C ASN A 2 19.73 11.44 17.87
N GLU A 3 19.44 10.35 18.56
CA GLU A 3 18.46 9.37 18.11
C GLU A 3 17.15 10.14 17.99
N ALA A 4 16.71 10.41 16.77
CA ALA A 4 15.36 10.89 16.55
C ALA A 4 14.45 9.76 17.04
N ALA A 5 13.98 9.86 18.28
CA ALA A 5 12.99 8.96 18.84
C ALA A 5 11.87 8.83 17.79
N GLY A 6 11.62 7.60 17.34
CA GLY A 6 10.60 7.35 16.34
C GLY A 6 9.27 7.98 16.78
N PHE A 7 8.46 8.46 15.83
CA PHE A 7 7.25 9.22 16.17
C PHE A 7 6.28 8.39 17.03
N LEU A 8 6.06 7.12 16.68
CA LEU A 8 5.20 6.19 17.41
C LEU A 8 5.97 5.25 18.34
N GLN A 9 7.30 5.18 18.23
CA GLN A 9 8.16 4.30 19.01
C GLN A 9 7.95 4.42 20.54
N PRO A 10 7.76 5.61 21.14
CA PRO A 10 7.46 5.73 22.57
C PRO A 10 6.16 5.01 23.00
N LEU A 11 5.19 4.90 22.09
CA LEU A 11 3.89 4.27 22.31
C LEU A 11 3.93 2.79 21.93
N LEU A 12 4.28 2.51 20.68
CA LEU A 12 4.23 1.16 20.10
C LEU A 12 5.42 0.30 20.48
N GLY A 13 6.59 0.88 20.75
CA GLY A 13 7.81 0.13 21.10
C GLY A 13 7.66 -0.70 22.39
N ARG A 14 6.76 -0.29 23.29
CA ARG A 14 6.44 -1.06 24.50
C ARG A 14 5.60 -2.31 24.21
N ALA A 15 4.66 -2.22 23.27
CA ALA A 15 3.74 -3.30 22.94
C ALA A 15 4.25 -4.21 21.81
N LEU A 16 5.00 -3.65 20.86
CA LEU A 16 5.47 -4.29 19.64
C LEU A 16 6.97 -4.00 19.43
N PRO A 17 7.87 -4.49 20.30
CA PRO A 17 9.30 -4.19 20.20
C PRO A 17 9.91 -4.72 18.88
N TRP A 18 9.42 -5.85 18.38
CA TRP A 18 9.86 -6.46 17.12
C TRP A 18 9.59 -5.58 15.90
N LEU A 19 8.67 -4.62 16.00
CA LEU A 19 8.39 -3.65 14.95
C LEU A 19 9.59 -2.71 14.71
N TYR A 20 10.48 -2.52 15.68
CA TYR A 20 11.59 -1.57 15.60
C TYR A 20 12.96 -2.24 15.57
N VAL A 21 12.99 -3.57 15.52
CA VAL A 21 14.23 -4.32 15.33
C VAL A 21 14.52 -4.39 13.84
N ASP A 22 15.52 -3.62 13.39
CA ASP A 22 15.96 -3.65 12.00
C ASP A 22 16.47 -5.05 11.62
N SER A 23 16.01 -5.54 10.46
CA SER A 23 16.40 -6.85 9.96
C SER A 23 16.23 -6.92 8.44
N LYS A 24 16.96 -7.82 7.79
CA LYS A 24 16.81 -8.09 6.35
C LYS A 24 15.36 -8.45 5.96
N LEU A 25 14.59 -9.02 6.90
CA LEU A 25 13.18 -9.34 6.69
C LEU A 25 12.34 -8.08 6.48
N TRP A 26 12.62 -7.00 7.22
CA TRP A 26 11.93 -5.71 7.04
C TRP A 26 12.25 -5.07 5.69
N THR A 27 13.51 -5.17 5.23
CA THR A 27 13.88 -4.72 3.88
C THR A 27 13.12 -5.50 2.81
N VAL A 28 13.08 -6.83 2.90
CA VAL A 28 12.33 -7.68 1.97
C VAL A 28 10.83 -7.36 2.02
N PHE A 29 10.29 -7.11 3.22
CA PHE A 29 8.88 -6.74 3.40
C PHE A 29 8.54 -5.40 2.74
N GLY A 30 9.38 -4.38 2.92
CA GLY A 30 9.23 -3.09 2.24
C GLY A 30 9.36 -3.21 0.72
N LEU A 31 10.29 -4.03 0.22
CA LEU A 31 10.43 -4.33 -1.21
C LEU A 31 9.19 -5.04 -1.76
N LEU A 32 8.63 -5.99 -1.01
CA LEU A 32 7.40 -6.68 -1.40
C LEU A 32 6.22 -5.71 -1.50
N GLY A 33 6.06 -4.81 -0.51
CA GLY A 33 5.05 -3.75 -0.55
C GLY A 33 5.18 -2.88 -1.80
N ASN A 34 6.40 -2.42 -2.09
CA ASN A 34 6.69 -1.62 -3.29
C ASN A 34 6.45 -2.41 -4.58
N ALA A 35 6.83 -3.68 -4.65
CA ALA A 35 6.62 -4.52 -5.83
C ALA A 35 5.12 -4.71 -6.10
N VAL A 36 4.33 -5.04 -5.08
CA VAL A 36 2.87 -5.17 -5.20
C VAL A 36 2.25 -3.84 -5.61
N PHE A 37 2.61 -2.74 -4.93
CA PHE A 37 2.03 -1.42 -5.18
C PHE A 37 2.43 -0.82 -6.55
N SER A 38 3.62 -1.10 -7.07
CA SER A 38 4.05 -0.65 -8.40
C SER A 38 3.50 -1.52 -9.54
N SER A 39 3.37 -2.83 -9.31
CA SER A 39 2.85 -3.78 -10.31
C SER A 39 1.47 -3.40 -10.87
N ARG A 40 0.65 -2.69 -10.08
CA ARG A 40 -0.67 -2.20 -10.51
C ARG A 40 -0.60 -1.34 -11.77
N PHE A 41 0.42 -0.47 -11.90
CA PHE A 41 0.59 0.39 -13.06
C PHE A 41 1.09 -0.40 -14.26
N VAL A 42 1.99 -1.36 -14.04
CA VAL A 42 2.48 -2.26 -15.10
C VAL A 42 1.32 -3.08 -15.67
N ILE A 43 0.50 -3.67 -14.81
CA ILE A 43 -0.66 -4.48 -15.22
C ILE A 43 -1.72 -3.62 -15.89
N GLN A 44 -2.00 -2.42 -15.35
CA GLN A 44 -2.93 -1.49 -15.97
C GLN A 44 -2.45 -1.06 -17.36
N TRP A 45 -1.18 -0.70 -17.50
CA TRP A 45 -0.59 -0.32 -18.78
C TRP A 45 -0.72 -1.47 -19.79
N LEU A 46 -0.28 -2.68 -19.44
CA LEU A 46 -0.39 -3.84 -20.32
C LEU A 46 -1.85 -4.14 -20.71
N TYR A 47 -2.79 -3.97 -19.78
CA TYR A 47 -4.22 -4.16 -20.05
C TYR A 47 -4.75 -3.10 -21.03
N SER A 48 -4.37 -1.84 -20.85
CA SER A 48 -4.75 -0.74 -21.74
C SER A 48 -4.17 -0.88 -23.14
N GLU A 49 -2.87 -1.22 -23.26
CA GLU A 49 -2.19 -1.41 -24.55
C GLU A 49 -2.86 -2.49 -25.38
N ARG A 50 -3.17 -3.64 -24.76
CA ARG A 50 -3.86 -4.75 -25.42
C ARG A 50 -5.27 -4.39 -25.91
N ARG A 51 -5.89 -3.34 -25.35
CA ARG A 51 -7.25 -2.90 -25.67
C ARG A 51 -7.30 -1.60 -26.47
N GLY A 52 -6.17 -0.91 -26.65
CA GLY A 52 -6.10 0.42 -27.26
C GLY A 52 -6.95 1.48 -26.54
N LYS A 53 -7.21 1.31 -25.24
CA LYS A 53 -8.08 2.18 -24.44
C LYS A 53 -7.48 2.43 -23.07
N LEU A 54 -7.63 3.64 -22.52
CA LEU A 54 -7.17 3.98 -21.17
C LEU A 54 -8.12 3.37 -20.13
N LEU A 55 -7.94 2.08 -19.81
CA LEU A 55 -8.81 1.32 -18.91
C LEU A 55 -8.07 0.91 -17.64
N VAL A 56 -8.77 0.95 -16.50
CA VAL A 56 -8.27 0.47 -15.21
C VAL A 56 -8.92 -0.87 -14.88
N PRO A 57 -8.16 -1.99 -14.92
CA PRO A 57 -8.74 -3.30 -14.67
C PRO A 57 -9.07 -3.48 -13.17
N PRO A 58 -10.06 -4.33 -12.80
CA PRO A 58 -10.42 -4.61 -11.41
C PRO A 58 -9.24 -4.99 -10.50
N VAL A 59 -8.28 -5.74 -11.04
CA VAL A 59 -7.06 -6.17 -10.33
C VAL A 59 -6.22 -5.00 -9.81
N PHE A 60 -6.29 -3.82 -10.45
CA PHE A 60 -5.61 -2.60 -10.01
C PHE A 60 -6.01 -2.23 -8.57
N TRP A 61 -7.31 -2.33 -8.25
CA TRP A 61 -7.84 -1.96 -6.94
C TRP A 61 -7.42 -2.97 -5.86
N HIS A 62 -7.36 -4.25 -6.21
CA HIS A 62 -6.88 -5.30 -5.30
C HIS A 62 -5.39 -5.12 -4.97
N LEU A 63 -4.55 -4.89 -5.99
CA LEU A 63 -3.12 -4.63 -5.79
C LEU A 63 -2.88 -3.35 -4.99
N SER A 64 -3.69 -2.31 -5.23
CA SER A 64 -3.61 -1.06 -4.49
C SER A 64 -3.92 -1.27 -3.01
N PHE A 65 -4.99 -1.99 -2.68
CA PHE A 65 -5.38 -2.29 -1.30
C PHE A 65 -4.26 -3.05 -0.57
N TRP A 66 -3.85 -4.20 -1.11
CA TRP A 66 -2.83 -5.04 -0.46
C TRP A 66 -1.47 -4.36 -0.41
N GLY A 67 -1.05 -3.71 -1.50
CA GLY A 67 0.19 -2.95 -1.54
C GLY A 67 0.21 -1.84 -0.48
N SER A 68 -0.88 -1.06 -0.36
CA SER A 68 -0.97 -0.01 0.67
C SER A 68 -0.97 -0.54 2.09
N LEU A 69 -1.53 -1.73 2.33
CA LEU A 69 -1.57 -2.33 3.66
C LEU A 69 -0.16 -2.76 4.09
N ILE A 70 0.58 -3.42 3.19
CA ILE A 70 1.98 -3.80 3.41
C ILE A 70 2.83 -2.54 3.62
N SER A 71 2.69 -1.53 2.75
CA SER A 71 3.43 -0.28 2.86
C SER A 71 3.10 0.51 4.13
N LEU A 72 1.85 0.46 4.62
CA LEU A 72 1.48 1.07 5.90
C LEU A 72 2.20 0.36 7.06
N VAL A 73 2.20 -0.97 7.09
CA VAL A 73 2.93 -1.72 8.12
C VAL A 73 4.43 -1.41 8.07
N TYR A 74 5.02 -1.33 6.87
CA TYR A 74 6.41 -0.93 6.70
C TYR A 74 6.68 0.54 7.10
N ALA A 75 5.72 1.44 6.87
CA ALA A 75 5.82 2.84 7.29
C ALA A 75 5.83 2.97 8.83
N LEU A 76 5.09 2.10 9.53
CA LEU A 76 5.12 2.04 11.00
C LEU A 76 6.47 1.53 11.52
N HIS A 77 7.15 0.63 10.79
CA HIS A 77 8.51 0.20 11.09
C HIS A 77 9.53 1.34 10.90
N ILE A 78 9.43 2.09 9.80
CA ILE A 78 10.30 3.27 9.55
C ILE A 78 10.04 4.41 10.54
N ASP A 79 8.78 4.51 10.99
CA ASP A 79 8.33 5.43 12.03
C ASP A 79 8.55 6.92 11.78
N LYS A 80 8.39 7.31 10.51
CA LYS A 80 8.45 8.70 10.07
C LYS A 80 7.03 9.18 9.75
N LEU A 81 6.59 10.21 10.47
CA LEU A 81 5.25 10.77 10.36
C LEU A 81 4.80 11.05 8.90
N PRO A 82 5.61 11.70 8.02
CA PRO A 82 5.19 11.94 6.64
C PRO A 82 4.91 10.65 5.85
N ILE A 83 5.67 9.60 6.10
CA ILE A 83 5.51 8.30 5.42
C ILE A 83 4.26 7.60 5.94
N ILE A 84 4.07 7.57 7.26
CA ILE A 84 2.88 6.98 7.89
C ILE A 84 1.62 7.66 7.36
N LEU A 85 1.58 9.00 7.35
CA LEU A 85 0.43 9.75 6.85
C LEU A 85 0.14 9.48 5.37
N SER A 86 1.20 9.30 4.56
CA SER A 86 1.05 8.96 3.15
C SER A 86 0.31 7.64 2.93
N PHE A 87 0.49 6.65 3.82
CA PHE A 87 -0.11 5.32 3.69
C PHE A 87 -1.33 5.09 4.58
N ALA A 88 -1.55 5.87 5.64
CA ALA A 88 -2.61 5.64 6.61
C ALA A 88 -4.02 5.62 5.99
N PHE A 89 -4.28 6.50 5.02
CA PHE A 89 -5.61 6.62 4.40
C PHE A 89 -5.83 5.70 3.19
N LEU A 90 -4.75 5.20 2.58
CA LEU A 90 -4.82 4.47 1.31
C LEU A 90 -5.59 3.14 1.38
N PRO A 91 -5.37 2.26 2.38
CA PRO A 91 -6.12 1.01 2.48
C PRO A 91 -7.63 1.24 2.57
N PHE A 92 -8.07 2.27 3.32
CA PHE A 92 -9.47 2.62 3.44
C PHE A 92 -10.07 3.07 2.10
N LEU A 93 -9.36 3.95 1.38
CA LEU A 93 -9.79 4.44 0.06
C LEU A 93 -9.93 3.27 -0.94
N TYR A 94 -8.95 2.36 -0.98
CA TYR A 94 -8.99 1.22 -1.89
C TYR A 94 -10.04 0.19 -1.48
N PHE A 95 -10.26 -0.03 -0.19
CA PHE A 95 -11.33 -0.89 0.29
C PHE A 95 -12.72 -0.35 -0.08
N ARG A 96 -12.94 0.97 0.05
CA ARG A 96 -14.16 1.62 -0.43
C ARG A 96 -14.35 1.39 -1.93
N ASN A 97 -13.30 1.58 -2.74
CA ASN A 97 -13.38 1.39 -4.19
C ASN A 97 -13.68 -0.07 -4.57
N LEU A 98 -13.08 -1.04 -3.87
CA LEU A 98 -13.41 -2.46 -4.03
C LEU A 98 -14.88 -2.75 -3.70
N THR A 99 -15.42 -2.10 -2.67
CA THR A 99 -16.83 -2.25 -2.28
C THR A 99 -17.77 -1.67 -3.35
N LEU A 100 -17.46 -0.50 -3.90
CA LEU A 100 -18.22 0.12 -4.99
C LEU A 100 -18.18 -0.75 -6.26
N MET A 101 -17.02 -1.30 -6.60
CA MET A 101 -16.86 -2.21 -7.73
C MET A 101 -17.72 -3.47 -7.57
N ARG A 102 -17.80 -4.05 -6.36
CA ARG A 102 -18.69 -5.21 -6.09
C ARG A 102 -20.17 -4.88 -6.19
N ARG A 103 -20.56 -3.61 -6.03
CA ARG A 103 -21.96 -3.15 -6.08
C ARG A 103 -22.41 -2.71 -7.49
N GLY A 104 -21.64 -3.01 -8.53
CA GLY A 104 -21.97 -2.65 -9.92
C GLY A 104 -21.59 -1.23 -10.32
N GLY A 105 -20.72 -0.57 -9.55
CA GLY A 105 -20.12 0.72 -9.92
C GLY A 105 -18.69 0.57 -10.47
N GLY A 106 -18.37 -0.61 -11.03
CA GLY A 106 -17.01 -0.93 -11.45
C GLY A 106 -16.60 -0.16 -12.72
N PRO A 107 -15.30 0.18 -12.89
CA PRO A 107 -14.82 0.79 -14.14
C PRO A 107 -15.02 -0.08 -15.39
N ALA A 108 -15.35 -1.36 -15.22
CA ALA A 108 -15.61 -2.31 -16.29
C ALA A 108 -17.07 -2.28 -16.80
N ASP A 109 -17.99 -1.63 -16.09
CA ASP A 109 -19.40 -1.48 -16.52
C ASP A 109 -19.61 -0.27 -17.47
N GLN A 110 -18.52 0.38 -17.92
CA GLN A 110 -18.54 1.50 -18.87
C GLN A 110 -18.07 1.09 -20.27
N GLY A 111 -18.45 -0.11 -20.70
CA GLY A 111 -18.12 -0.69 -22.01
C GLY A 111 -19.36 -0.93 -22.85
#